data_AF-A0A965AFZ8-F1
#
_entry.id   AF-A0A965AFZ8-F1
#
_cell.length_a   1.000
_cell.length_b   1.000
_cell.length_c   1.000
_cell.angle_alpha   90.00
_cell.angle_beta   90.00
_cell.angle_gamma   90.00
#
_symmetry.space_group_name_H-M   'P 1'
#
loop_
_entity.id
_entity.type
_entity.pdbx_description
1 polymer ?
#
loop_
_entity_poly.entity_id
_entity_poly.type
_entity_poly.pdbx_seq_one_letter_code
_entity_poly.pdbx_strand_id
1 'polypeptide(L)'
;MRKSKPKKRYLLPDPKFQDTLVTKFVNYLMYDGKKSISYNTFYDALELVEKKTSESGLEVWKRAMANLTPSVEVKSRRVGGATFQVPVEIRPERKVNLCIKWLIDYSRLRGEKTMTDKLAAEMRVKQLPQNVSFTMLV
;
A
#
# COMPACT_ATOMS: atom_id res chain seq x y z
N MET A 1 -21.00 18.78 -2.81
CA MET A 1 -20.63 17.78 -1.78
C MET A 1 -20.58 18.44 -0.39
N ARG A 2 -21.74 18.73 0.23
CA ARG A 2 -21.82 19.33 1.59
C ARG A 2 -22.92 18.71 2.46
N LYS A 3 -24.00 18.20 1.85
CA LYS A 3 -25.15 17.61 2.56
C LYS A 3 -25.20 16.08 2.63
N SER A 4 -24.64 15.35 1.64
CA SER A 4 -24.71 13.89 1.61
C SER A 4 -23.35 13.26 1.36
N LYS A 5 -23.03 12.21 2.12
CA LYS A 5 -21.88 11.35 1.88
C LYS A 5 -22.26 10.33 0.81
N PRO A 6 -21.47 10.17 -0.27
CA PRO A 6 -21.74 9.16 -1.28
C PRO A 6 -21.65 7.75 -0.69
N LYS A 7 -22.48 6.83 -1.21
CA LYS A 7 -22.48 5.41 -0.81
C LYS A 7 -21.14 4.77 -1.15
N LYS A 8 -20.60 3.98 -0.22
CA LYS A 8 -19.37 3.21 -0.44
C LYS A 8 -19.64 2.10 -1.46
N ARG A 9 -18.74 1.96 -2.44
CA ARG A 9 -18.78 0.86 -3.42
C ARG A 9 -18.05 -0.35 -2.83
N TYR A 10 -18.71 -1.50 -2.82
CA TYR A 10 -18.11 -2.76 -2.37
C TYR A 10 -17.30 -3.38 -3.50
N LEU A 11 -16.16 -3.99 -3.16
CA LEU A 11 -15.32 -4.71 -4.11
C LEU A 11 -15.60 -6.20 -3.97
N LEU A 12 -15.63 -6.92 -5.10
CA LEU A 12 -15.68 -8.37 -5.08
C LEU A 12 -14.34 -8.93 -4.59
N PRO A 13 -14.35 -10.07 -3.89
CA PRO A 13 -13.13 -10.73 -3.44
C PRO A 13 -12.33 -11.32 -4.61
N ASP A 14 -11.05 -11.59 -4.35
CA ASP A 14 -10.13 -12.15 -5.34
C ASP A 14 -10.48 -13.60 -5.75
N PRO A 15 -10.30 -14.01 -7.02
CA PRO A 15 -10.61 -15.37 -7.46
C PRO A 15 -9.73 -16.47 -6.85
N LYS A 16 -8.48 -16.19 -6.49
CA LYS A 16 -7.53 -17.20 -5.98
C LYS A 16 -7.52 -17.24 -4.45
N PHE A 17 -7.44 -16.08 -3.82
CA PHE A 17 -7.29 -15.97 -2.37
C PHE A 17 -8.57 -15.55 -1.63
N GLN A 18 -9.63 -15.20 -2.35
CA GLN A 18 -10.92 -14.75 -1.79
C GLN A 18 -10.82 -13.55 -0.83
N ASP A 19 -9.73 -12.79 -0.91
CA ASP A 19 -9.48 -11.62 -0.07
C ASP A 19 -9.78 -10.32 -0.84
N THR A 20 -10.56 -9.43 -0.22
CA THR A 20 -10.90 -8.12 -0.79
C THR A 20 -9.73 -7.13 -0.75
N LEU A 21 -8.75 -7.35 0.15
CA LEU A 21 -7.52 -6.54 0.21
C LEU A 21 -6.66 -6.75 -1.03
N VAL A 22 -6.53 -7.98 -1.50
CA VAL A 22 -5.80 -8.32 -2.71
C VAL A 22 -6.44 -7.65 -3.92
N THR A 23 -7.76 -7.74 -4.06
CA THR A 23 -8.48 -7.06 -5.15
C THR A 23 -8.26 -5.55 -5.12
N LYS A 24 -8.29 -4.94 -3.93
CA LYS A 24 -8.00 -3.51 -3.78
C LYS A 24 -6.57 -3.20 -4.21
N PHE A 25 -5.59 -4.00 -3.79
CA PHE A 25 -4.19 -3.82 -4.18
C PHE A 25 -4.00 -3.89 -5.69
N VAL A 26 -4.54 -4.92 -6.35
CA VAL A 26 -4.44 -5.09 -7.80
C VAL A 26 -5.08 -3.93 -8.56
N ASN A 27 -6.21 -3.39 -8.07
CA ASN A 27 -6.83 -2.21 -8.68
C ASN A 27 -5.93 -0.97 -8.64
N TYR A 28 -5.11 -0.80 -7.60
CA TYR A 28 -4.12 0.28 -7.51
C TYR A 28 -2.86 0.01 -8.34
N LEU A 29 -2.46 -1.25 -8.47
CA LEU A 29 -1.32 -1.66 -9.29
C LEU A 29 -1.58 -1.45 -10.79
N MET A 30 -2.85 -1.56 -11.18
CA MET A 30 -3.33 -1.45 -12.55
C MET A 30 -2.96 -0.13 -13.23
N TYR A 31 -2.45 -0.24 -14.45
CA TYR A 31 -2.15 0.86 -15.36
C TYR A 31 -2.95 0.68 -16.65
N ASP A 32 -3.48 1.77 -17.20
CA ASP A 32 -4.32 1.79 -18.41
C ASP A 32 -5.50 0.79 -18.41
N GLY A 33 -6.05 0.45 -17.24
CA GLY A 33 -7.19 -0.47 -17.13
C GLY A 33 -6.88 -1.96 -17.35
N LYS A 34 -5.60 -2.33 -17.49
CA LYS A 34 -5.18 -3.72 -17.78
C LYS A 34 -5.18 -4.62 -16.54
N LYS A 35 -6.36 -5.01 -16.07
CA LYS A 35 -6.53 -5.79 -14.83
C LYS A 35 -5.87 -7.18 -14.88
N SER A 36 -5.93 -7.86 -16.02
CA SER A 36 -5.35 -9.21 -16.19
C SER A 36 -3.83 -9.21 -15.97
N ILE A 37 -3.12 -8.25 -16.56
CA ILE A 37 -1.67 -8.12 -16.40
C ILE A 37 -1.30 -7.85 -14.94
N SER A 38 -2.05 -7.00 -14.26
CA SER A 38 -1.81 -6.69 -12.84
C SER A 38 -1.99 -7.89 -11.93
N TYR A 39 -2.96 -8.76 -12.21
CA TYR A 39 -3.10 -10.03 -11.48
C TYR A 39 -1.90 -10.94 -11.71
N ASN A 40 -1.49 -11.13 -12.96
CA ASN A 40 -0.33 -11.96 -13.29
C ASN A 40 0.92 -11.44 -12.58
N THR A 41 1.22 -10.15 -12.72
CA THR A 41 2.38 -9.53 -12.04
C THR A 41 2.33 -9.70 -10.52
N PHE A 42 1.15 -9.62 -9.90
CA PHE A 42 1.01 -9.82 -8.46
C PHE A 42 1.27 -11.28 -8.05
N TYR A 43 0.70 -12.25 -8.77
CA TYR A 43 0.92 -13.67 -8.48
C TYR A 43 2.36 -14.11 -8.73
N ASP A 44 2.96 -13.64 -9.82
CA ASP A 44 4.37 -13.89 -10.12
C ASP A 44 5.27 -13.32 -9.01
N ALA A 45 4.93 -12.15 -8.47
CA ALA A 45 5.68 -11.54 -7.37
C ALA A 45 5.56 -12.35 -6.07
N LEU A 46 4.38 -12.89 -5.78
CA LEU A 46 4.19 -13.79 -4.64
C LEU A 46 5.01 -15.06 -4.78
N GLU A 47 5.03 -15.68 -5.96
CA GLU A 47 5.83 -16.88 -6.22
C GLU A 47 7.34 -16.60 -6.06
N LEU A 48 7.82 -15.45 -6.53
CA LEU A 48 9.22 -15.05 -6.32
C LEU A 48 9.57 -14.82 -4.85
N VAL A 49 8.63 -14.33 -4.04
CA VAL A 49 8.83 -14.16 -2.60
C VAL A 49 8.84 -15.52 -1.90
N GLU A 50 7.91 -16.42 -2.24
CA GLU A 50 7.86 -17.78 -1.70
C GLU A 50 9.17 -18.54 -1.97
N LYS A 51 9.68 -18.48 -3.20
CA LYS A 51 10.97 -19.10 -3.57
C LYS A 51 12.16 -18.58 -2.76
N LYS A 52 12.12 -17.31 -2.31
CA LYS A 52 13.24 -16.66 -1.61
C LYS A 52 13.15 -16.74 -0.10
N THR A 53 11.94 -16.73 0.46
CA THR A 53 11.72 -16.68 1.91
C THR A 53 11.26 -18.02 2.48
N SER A 54 10.82 -18.96 1.63
CA SER A 54 10.23 -20.26 2.04
C SER A 54 9.01 -20.15 2.98
N GLU A 55 8.47 -18.93 3.14
CA GLU A 55 7.23 -18.61 3.85
C GLU A 55 6.13 -18.32 2.82
N SER A 56 4.86 -18.39 3.22
CA SER A 56 3.73 -18.05 2.34
C SER A 56 3.84 -16.60 1.87
N GLY A 57 3.80 -16.37 0.56
CA GLY A 57 3.97 -15.04 -0.03
C GLY A 57 2.90 -14.06 0.44
N LEU A 58 1.69 -14.56 0.72
CA LEU A 58 0.59 -13.77 1.27
C LEU A 58 0.86 -13.28 2.69
N GLU A 59 1.48 -14.10 3.53
CA GLU A 59 1.79 -13.72 4.91
C GLU A 59 2.90 -12.67 4.94
N VAL A 60 3.94 -12.86 4.12
CA VAL A 60 5.00 -11.88 3.92
C VAL A 60 4.42 -10.55 3.44
N TRP A 61 3.47 -10.59 2.49
CA TRP A 61 2.76 -9.39 2.02
C TRP A 61 1.97 -8.69 3.13
N LYS A 62 1.18 -9.43 3.90
CA LYS A 62 0.39 -8.88 5.01
C LYS A 62 1.29 -8.26 6.08
N ARG A 63 2.43 -8.90 6.37
CA ARG A 63 3.45 -8.36 7.28
C ARG A 63 4.09 -7.09 6.74
N ALA A 64 4.42 -7.06 5.45
CA ALA A 64 4.96 -5.86 4.80
C ALA A 64 3.97 -4.69 4.90
N MET A 65 2.67 -4.94 4.69
CA MET A 65 1.65 -3.92 4.84
C MET A 65 1.55 -3.38 6.28
N ALA A 66 1.59 -4.25 7.29
CA ALA A 66 1.54 -3.83 8.69
C ALA A 66 2.72 -2.93 9.07
N ASN A 67 3.88 -3.13 8.46
CA ASN A 67 5.05 -2.30 8.71
C ASN A 67 4.96 -0.93 8.02
N LEU A 68 4.34 -0.86 6.84
CA LEU A 68 4.20 0.37 6.06
C LEU A 68 3.06 1.27 6.54
N THR A 69 2.11 0.76 7.35
CA THR A 69 0.98 1.56 7.81
C THR A 69 1.39 2.61 8.84
N PRO A 70 1.28 3.91 8.55
CA PRO A 70 1.51 4.95 9.56
C PRO A 70 0.34 5.00 10.55
N SER A 71 0.65 5.30 11.81
CA SER A 71 -0.36 5.52 12.85
C SER A 71 -0.92 6.94 12.83
N VAL A 72 -0.06 7.93 12.54
CA VAL A 72 -0.38 9.36 12.66
C VAL A 72 -0.01 10.08 11.35
N GLU A 73 -0.90 10.95 10.88
CA GLU A 73 -0.64 11.87 9.76
C GLU A 73 -0.69 13.29 10.29
N VAL A 74 0.18 14.14 9.78
CA VAL A 74 0.17 15.56 10.13
C VAL A 74 -0.83 16.27 9.22
N LYS A 75 -1.73 17.06 9.81
CA LYS A 75 -2.65 17.93 9.08
C LYS A 75 -2.39 19.39 9.39
N SER A 76 -2.44 20.23 8.37
CA SER A 76 -2.40 21.67 8.56
C SER A 76 -3.68 22.15 9.25
N ARG A 77 -3.52 22.83 10.39
CA ARG A 77 -4.60 23.48 11.14
C ARG A 77 -4.21 24.93 11.42
N ARG A 78 -5.12 25.86 11.12
CA ARG A 78 -4.90 27.28 11.39
C ARG A 78 -5.37 27.63 12.79
N VAL A 79 -4.48 28.23 13.59
CA VAL A 79 -4.78 28.71 14.95
C VAL A 79 -4.14 30.08 15.13
N GLY A 80 -4.91 31.08 15.54
CA GLY A 80 -4.38 32.41 15.89
C GLY A 80 -3.69 33.17 14.75
N GLY A 81 -3.99 32.86 13.49
CA GLY A 81 -3.39 33.54 12.33
C GLY A 81 -2.24 32.79 11.66
N ALA A 82 -1.58 31.87 12.37
CA ALA A 82 -0.54 30.98 11.84
C ALA A 82 -1.07 29.56 11.52
N THR A 83 -0.39 28.86 10.60
CA THR A 83 -0.70 27.46 10.25
C THR A 83 0.25 26.50 10.97
N PHE A 84 -0.32 25.63 11.81
CA PHE A 84 0.41 24.60 12.53
C PHE A 84 0.18 23.23 11.93
N GLN A 85 1.20 22.38 12.03
CA GLN A 85 1.16 20.98 11.66
C GLN A 85 0.69 20.17 12.87
N VAL A 86 -0.59 19.79 12.88
CA VAL A 86 -1.21 19.06 14.00
C VAL A 86 -1.24 17.57 13.68
N PRO A 87 -0.69 16.70 14.54
CA PRO A 87 -0.77 15.25 14.37
C PRO A 87 -2.20 14.78 14.64
N VAL A 88 -2.75 13.98 13.72
CA VAL A 88 -4.09 13.40 13.81
C VAL A 88 -4.00 11.90 13.49
N GLU A 89 -4.74 11.09 14.24
CA GLU A 89 -4.82 9.66 13.96
C GLU A 89 -5.48 9.39 12.59
N ILE A 90 -4.89 8.47 11.84
CA ILE A 90 -5.35 8.11 10.51
C ILE A 90 -6.54 7.14 10.63
N ARG A 91 -7.57 7.36 9.80
CA ARG A 91 -8.71 6.43 9.70
C ARG A 91 -8.26 5.10 9.09
N PRO A 92 -8.79 3.94 9.52
CA PRO A 92 -8.33 2.62 9.07
C PRO A 92 -8.42 2.43 7.54
N GLU A 93 -9.49 2.92 6.90
CA GLU A 93 -9.64 2.86 5.44
C GLU A 93 -8.52 3.62 4.70
N ARG A 94 -8.07 4.74 5.29
CA ARG A 94 -6.99 5.55 4.73
C ARG A 94 -5.63 4.92 4.99
N LYS A 95 -5.43 4.26 6.15
CA LYS A 95 -4.19 3.51 6.46
C LYS A 95 -3.89 2.48 5.37
N VAL A 96 -4.89 1.65 5.03
CA VAL A 96 -4.76 0.64 3.98
C VAL A 96 -4.44 1.28 2.63
N ASN A 97 -5.15 2.34 2.24
CA ASN A 97 -4.95 2.98 0.94
C ASN A 97 -3.56 3.66 0.83
N LEU A 98 -3.09 4.31 1.90
CA LEU A 98 -1.76 4.94 1.93
C LEU A 98 -0.66 3.88 1.83
N CYS A 99 -0.79 2.78 2.58
CA CYS A 99 0.13 1.67 2.53
C CYS A 99 0.26 1.09 1.11
N ILE A 100 -0.88 0.80 0.45
CA ILE A 100 -0.89 0.27 -0.92
C ILE A 100 -0.23 1.26 -1.89
N LYS A 101 -0.60 2.54 -1.78
CA LYS A 101 -0.05 3.60 -2.63
C LYS A 101 1.46 3.68 -2.50
N TRP A 102 1.98 3.79 -1.28
CA TRP A 102 3.42 3.89 -1.04
C TRP A 102 4.16 2.65 -1.52
N LEU A 103 3.66 1.46 -1.23
CA LEU A 103 4.30 0.23 -1.70
C LEU A 103 4.47 0.22 -3.22
N ILE A 104 3.44 0.63 -3.97
CA ILE A 104 3.49 0.68 -5.44
C ILE A 104 4.39 1.82 -5.93
N ASP A 105 4.29 3.01 -5.35
CA ASP A 105 5.08 4.17 -5.75
C ASP A 105 6.59 3.91 -5.54
N TYR A 106 6.97 3.35 -4.39
CA TYR A 106 8.35 2.96 -4.10
C TYR A 106 8.82 1.80 -4.97
N SER A 107 7.97 0.79 -5.19
CA SER A 107 8.28 -0.31 -6.12
C SER A 107 8.60 0.24 -7.51
N ARG A 108 7.86 1.25 -8.00
CA ARG A 108 8.07 1.84 -9.33
C ARG A 108 9.37 2.64 -9.44
N LEU A 109 9.77 3.33 -8.37
CA LEU A 109 11.00 4.13 -8.32
C LEU A 109 12.28 3.28 -8.35
N ARG A 110 12.20 1.97 -8.06
CA ARG A 110 13.36 1.08 -8.16
C ARG A 110 13.84 0.87 -9.59
N GLY A 111 15.16 0.73 -9.74
CA GLY A 111 15.83 0.47 -11.01
C GLY A 111 15.91 -1.00 -11.45
N GLU A 112 15.16 -1.92 -10.86
CA GLU A 112 15.19 -3.34 -11.27
C GLU A 112 14.50 -3.55 -12.64
N LYS A 113 14.72 -4.72 -13.25
CA LYS A 113 14.32 -4.97 -14.65
C LYS A 113 12.82 -5.20 -14.83
N THR A 114 12.19 -5.98 -13.96
CA THR A 114 10.75 -6.30 -14.06
C THR A 114 9.98 -5.73 -12.87
N MET A 115 8.73 -5.35 -13.08
CA MET A 115 7.86 -4.87 -11.99
C MET A 115 7.64 -5.96 -10.93
N THR A 116 7.61 -7.22 -11.36
CA THR A 116 7.51 -8.39 -10.49
C THR A 116 8.67 -8.47 -9.51
N ASP A 117 9.90 -8.30 -10.01
CA ASP A 117 11.11 -8.29 -9.18
C ASP A 117 11.09 -7.11 -8.20
N LYS A 118 10.76 -5.90 -8.70
CA LYS A 118 10.67 -4.68 -7.88
C LYS A 118 9.73 -4.87 -6.69
N LEU A 119 8.54 -5.41 -6.96
CA LEU A 119 7.51 -5.61 -5.95
C LEU A 119 7.92 -6.71 -4.96
N ALA A 120 8.48 -7.82 -5.44
CA ALA A 120 9.02 -8.88 -4.59
C ALA A 120 10.22 -8.42 -3.74
N ALA A 121 11.01 -7.47 -4.23
CA ALA A 121 12.11 -6.86 -3.49
C ALA A 121 11.60 -5.94 -2.38
N GLU A 122 10.62 -5.07 -2.67
CA GLU A 122 10.00 -4.21 -1.66
C GLU A 122 9.30 -5.01 -0.56
N MET A 123 8.57 -6.08 -0.91
CA MET A 123 7.94 -6.97 0.07
C MET A 123 8.95 -7.61 1.02
N ARG A 124 10.18 -7.84 0.57
CA ARG A 124 11.25 -8.44 1.37
C ARG A 124 12.00 -7.42 2.23
N VAL A 125 11.97 -6.13 1.90
CA VAL A 125 12.72 -5.12 2.67
C VAL A 125 12.21 -5.13 4.11
N LYS A 126 13.04 -5.68 4.98
CA LYS A 126 12.78 -5.83 6.41
C LYS A 126 13.22 -4.54 7.08
N GLN A 127 12.27 -3.89 7.77
CA GLN A 127 12.48 -2.74 8.65
C GLN A 127 13.16 -1.53 7.98
N LEU A 128 12.35 -0.59 7.52
CA LEU A 128 12.76 0.80 7.74
C LEU A 128 12.74 1.01 9.27
N PRO A 129 13.81 1.53 9.89
CA PRO A 129 13.73 1.96 11.28
C PRO A 129 12.53 2.91 11.38
N GLN A 130 11.73 2.74 12.44
CA GLN A 130 10.47 3.46 12.71
C GLN A 130 10.56 5.00 12.55
N ASN A 131 11.78 5.52 12.45
CA ASN A 131 12.15 6.91 12.23
C ASN A 131 11.83 7.44 10.81
N VAL A 132 11.66 6.57 9.80
CA VAL A 132 11.36 7.03 8.42
C VAL A 132 9.90 7.46 8.26
N SER A 133 8.99 7.05 9.16
CA SER A 133 7.62 7.55 9.17
C SER A 133 7.53 9.06 9.44
N PHE A 134 8.58 9.67 9.99
CA PHE A 134 8.68 11.11 10.23
C PHE A 134 9.35 11.85 9.06
N THR A 135 10.20 11.20 8.28
CA THR A 135 11.03 11.88 7.26
C THR A 135 10.29 12.22 5.97
N MET A 136 9.08 11.68 5.75
CA MET A 136 8.23 12.06 4.62
C MET A 136 7.33 13.27 4.87
N LEU A 137 7.49 13.95 6.01
CA LEU A 137 6.74 15.16 6.36
C LEU A 137 7.67 16.24 6.95
N VAL A 138 8.68 16.65 6.19
CA VAL A 138 9.29 17.99 6.27
C VAL A 138 9.55 18.47 4.85
#